data_AF-A0A2J4YVZ9-F1
#
_entry.id   AF-A0A2J4YVZ9-F1
#
_cell.length_a   1.000
_cell.length_b   1.000
_cell.length_c   1.000
_cell.angle_alpha   90.00
_cell.angle_beta   90.00
_cell.angle_gamma   90.00
#
_symmetry.space_group_name_H-M   'P 1'
#
loop_
_entity.id
_entity.type
_entity.pdbx_description
1 polymer ?
#
loop_
_entity_poly.entity_id
_entity_poly.type
_entity_poly.pdbx_seq_one_letter_code
_entity_poly.pdbx_strand_id
1 'polypeptide(L)'
;MIIVTIAETNGPRKWSHRARTKDGLTAIIRTMNKHFPLSHNFIPDDVDNAHVLFAAVASTPDVKVTGHIWKPMWRKGIRWNVKGSAVTITLHNTLL
;
A
#
# COMPACT_ATOMS: atom_id res chain seq x y z
N MET A 1 6.99 -8.49 12.35
CA MET A 1 7.24 -7.09 11.91
C MET A 1 7.15 -7.09 10.40
N ILE A 2 6.61 -6.05 9.77
CA ILE A 2 6.28 -6.12 8.34
C ILE A 2 7.19 -5.21 7.51
N ILE A 3 7.82 -5.78 6.48
CA ILE A 3 8.45 -5.03 5.39
C ILE A 3 7.41 -4.90 4.29
N VAL A 4 7.09 -3.66 3.94
CA VAL A 4 6.20 -3.34 2.83
C VAL A 4 7.04 -2.96 1.63
N THR A 5 6.73 -3.52 0.47
CA THR A 5 7.30 -3.14 -0.80
C THR A 5 6.17 -2.73 -1.74
N ILE A 6 6.27 -1.54 -2.31
CA ILE A 6 5.34 -1.00 -3.30
C ILE A 6 6.10 -0.93 -4.63
N ALA A 7 5.58 -1.55 -5.68
CA ALA A 7 6.15 -1.48 -7.02
C ALA A 7 5.09 -1.03 -8.02
N GLU A 8 5.43 -0.13 -8.94
CA GLU A 8 4.57 0.17 -10.08
C GLU A 8 4.40 -1.07 -10.95
N THR A 9 3.16 -1.44 -11.28
CA THR A 9 2.87 -2.70 -11.98
C THR A 9 3.56 -2.79 -13.35
N ASN A 10 3.70 -1.65 -14.05
CA ASN A 10 4.35 -1.55 -15.35
C ASN A 10 5.50 -0.52 -15.36
N GLY A 11 6.02 -0.15 -14.18
CA GLY A 11 6.98 0.94 -14.03
C GLY A 11 8.27 0.51 -13.34
N PRO A 12 9.37 1.28 -13.48
CA PRO A 12 10.64 0.96 -12.84
C PRO A 12 10.66 1.32 -11.35
N ARG A 13 9.65 2.04 -10.84
CA ARG A 13 9.69 2.59 -9.48
C ARG A 13 9.27 1.57 -8.44
N LYS A 14 10.08 1.50 -7.37
CA LYS A 14 9.87 0.63 -6.23
C LYS A 14 10.22 1.37 -4.94
N TRP A 15 9.37 1.25 -3.94
CA TRP A 15 9.56 1.81 -2.61
C TRP A 15 9.47 0.71 -1.58
N SER A 16 10.33 0.75 -0.57
CA SER A 16 10.28 -0.23 0.53
C SER A 16 10.36 0.46 1.89
N HIS A 17 9.65 -0.09 2.86
CA HIS A 17 9.71 0.38 4.23
C HIS A 17 9.51 -0.76 5.23
N ARG A 18 10.38 -0.80 6.23
CA ARG A 18 10.28 -1.66 7.39
C ARG A 18 9.39 -1.00 8.45
N ALA A 19 8.13 -1.43 8.53
CA ALA A 19 7.17 -0.93 9.49
C ALA A 19 7.23 -1.75 10.79
N ARG A 20 7.48 -1.07 11.93
CA ARG A 20 7.44 -1.67 13.28
C ARG A 20 5.99 -1.93 13.73
N THR A 21 5.32 -2.86 13.07
CA THR A 21 3.97 -3.34 13.38
C THR A 21 3.80 -4.79 12.89
N LYS A 22 2.80 -5.49 13.44
CA LYS A 22 2.32 -6.80 12.95
C LYS A 22 1.01 -6.69 12.15
N ASP A 23 0.40 -5.50 12.12
CA ASP A 23 -0.79 -5.22 11.33
C ASP A 23 -0.43 -4.77 9.91
N GLY A 24 -0.91 -5.50 8.90
CA GLY A 24 -0.63 -5.26 7.49
C GLY A 24 -1.13 -3.90 7.02
N LEU A 25 -2.33 -3.51 7.43
CA LEU A 25 -2.92 -2.23 7.02
C LEU A 25 -2.13 -1.05 7.57
N THR A 26 -1.80 -1.06 8.87
CA THR A 26 -0.94 -0.06 9.51
C THR A 26 0.44 0.00 8.85
N ALA A 27 0.99 -1.15 8.46
CA ALA A 27 2.28 -1.20 7.76
C ALA A 27 2.21 -0.46 6.42
N ILE A 28 1.14 -0.67 5.64
CA ILE A 28 0.89 0.04 4.38
C ILE A 28 0.74 1.53 4.63
N ILE A 29 -0.12 1.95 5.56
CA ILE A 29 -0.35 3.38 5.85
C ILE A 29 0.95 4.09 6.21
N ARG A 30 1.78 3.50 7.08
CA ARG A 30 3.09 4.06 7.45
C ARG A 30 4.03 4.17 6.26
N THR A 31 4.03 3.14 5.40
CA THR A 31 4.83 3.12 4.17
C THR A 31 4.37 4.20 3.19
N MET A 32 3.05 4.37 3.05
CA MET A 32 2.45 5.41 2.22
C MET A 32 2.80 6.80 2.73
N ASN A 33 2.65 7.06 4.02
CA ASN A 33 2.99 8.36 4.61
C ASN A 33 4.49 8.70 4.45
N LYS A 34 5.37 7.69 4.51
CA LYS A 34 6.81 7.89 4.31
C LYS A 34 7.16 8.27 2.88
N HIS A 35 6.63 7.55 1.89
CA HIS A 35 7.05 7.68 0.49
C HIS A 35 6.14 8.59 -0.35
N PHE A 36 4.93 8.85 0.13
CA PHE A 36 3.90 9.66 -0.53
C PHE A 36 3.25 10.65 0.45
N PRO A 37 4.04 11.55 1.10
CA PRO A 37 3.60 12.40 2.22
C PRO A 37 2.46 13.38 1.90
N LEU A 38 2.24 13.68 0.61
CA LEU A 38 1.09 14.49 0.16
C LEU A 38 -0.25 13.74 0.19
N SER A 39 -0.27 12.54 0.76
CA SER A 39 -1.42 11.67 1.01
C SER A 39 -2.04 11.14 -0.27
N HIS A 40 -1.41 10.08 -0.76
CA HIS A 40 -1.99 9.22 -1.76
C HIS A 40 -2.66 8.03 -1.06
N ASN A 41 -3.95 7.78 -1.31
CA ASN A 41 -4.60 6.60 -0.76
C ASN A 41 -4.26 5.39 -1.62
N PHE A 42 -3.94 4.26 -0.98
CA PHE A 42 -3.94 2.98 -1.68
C PHE A 42 -5.36 2.42 -1.65
N ILE A 43 -5.90 2.10 -2.82
CA ILE A 43 -7.18 1.40 -2.96
C ILE A 43 -6.89 0.04 -3.59
N PRO A 44 -7.11 -1.08 -2.87
CA PRO A 44 -7.01 -2.43 -3.43
C PRO A 44 -7.95 -2.61 -4.63
N ASP A 45 -7.56 -3.41 -5.62
CA ASP A 45 -8.46 -3.75 -6.73
C ASP A 45 -9.58 -4.69 -6.27
N ASP A 46 -9.27 -5.62 -5.36
CA ASP A 46 -10.23 -6.50 -4.70
C ASP A 46 -10.49 -5.98 -3.27
N VAL A 47 -11.35 -4.96 -3.17
CA VAL A 47 -11.68 -4.30 -1.91
C VAL A 47 -12.35 -5.28 -0.94
N ASP A 48 -13.21 -6.16 -1.45
CA ASP A 48 -13.98 -7.10 -0.65
C ASP A 48 -13.05 -8.12 0.01
N ASN A 49 -12.02 -8.63 -0.67
CA ASN A 49 -11.09 -9.60 -0.09
C ASN A 49 -9.84 -8.97 0.56
N ALA A 50 -9.67 -7.65 0.50
CA ALA A 50 -8.49 -6.97 1.03
C ALA A 50 -8.23 -7.28 2.52
N HIS A 51 -9.31 -7.36 3.32
CA HIS A 51 -9.21 -7.68 4.75
C HIS A 51 -8.65 -9.09 5.00
N VAL A 52 -9.05 -10.07 4.20
CA VAL A 52 -8.54 -11.45 4.26
C VAL A 52 -7.05 -11.47 3.92
N LEU A 53 -6.64 -10.76 2.86
CA LEU A 53 -5.24 -10.65 2.45
C LEU A 53 -4.40 -10.02 3.57
N PHE A 54 -4.86 -8.92 4.17
CA PHE A 54 -4.13 -8.30 5.28
C PHE A 54 -4.04 -9.20 6.52
N ALA A 55 -5.08 -9.97 6.83
CA ALA A 55 -5.06 -10.94 7.92
C ALA A 55 -4.09 -12.11 7.65
N ALA A 56 -3.98 -12.55 6.39
CA ALA A 56 -3.11 -13.66 6.00
C ALA A 56 -1.62 -13.39 6.30
N VAL A 57 -1.22 -12.12 6.41
CA VAL A 57 0.15 -11.68 6.76
C VAL A 57 0.62 -12.24 8.11
N ALA A 58 -0.29 -12.49 9.05
CA ALA A 58 0.04 -13.08 10.34
C ALA A 58 0.43 -14.57 10.21
N SER A 59 -0.14 -15.27 9.24
CA SER A 59 0.01 -16.72 9.03
C SER A 59 1.01 -17.10 7.93
N THR A 60 1.24 -16.21 6.97
CA THR A 60 2.08 -16.47 5.80
C THR A 60 2.93 -15.24 5.45
N PRO A 61 4.23 -15.42 5.17
CA PRO A 61 5.04 -14.36 4.59
C PRO A 61 4.63 -14.10 3.13
N ASP A 62 4.93 -12.90 2.63
CA ASP A 62 4.82 -12.52 1.21
C ASP A 62 3.41 -12.42 0.62
N VAL A 63 2.46 -11.91 1.40
CA VAL A 63 1.14 -11.55 0.87
C VAL A 63 1.26 -10.43 -0.15
N LYS A 64 0.60 -10.60 -1.30
CA LYS A 64 0.53 -9.59 -2.37
C LYS A 64 -0.87 -9.02 -2.50
N VAL A 65 -0.96 -7.70 -2.67
CA VAL A 65 -2.20 -6.96 -2.90
C VAL A 65 -1.98 -6.01 -4.07
N THR A 66 -2.80 -6.09 -5.11
CA THR A 66 -2.78 -5.13 -6.21
C THR A 66 -3.78 -4.01 -5.96
N GLY A 67 -3.49 -2.84 -6.51
CA GLY A 67 -4.38 -1.71 -6.38
C GLY A 67 -3.82 -0.47 -7.04
N HIS A 68 -4.43 0.66 -6.70
CA HIS A 68 -4.07 1.94 -7.27
C HIS A 68 -3.70 2.94 -6.18
N ILE A 69 -2.66 3.71 -6.45
CA ILE A 69 -2.30 4.87 -5.64
C ILE A 69 -3.08 6.07 -6.16
N TRP A 70 -4.05 6.55 -5.41
CA TRP A 70 -4.85 7.72 -5.74
C TRP A 70 -4.15 8.99 -5.32
N LYS A 71 -4.12 10.01 -6.18
CA LYS A 71 -3.45 11.28 -5.90
C LYS A 71 -4.49 12.35 -5.58
N PRO A 72 -4.24 13.21 -4.58
CA PRO A 72 -5.06 14.39 -4.38
C PRO A 72 -4.74 15.42 -5.46
N MET A 73 -5.78 15.94 -6.11
CA MET A 73 -5.69 16.96 -7.14
C MET A 73 -6.62 18.12 -6.78
N TRP A 74 -6.10 19.34 -6.81
CA TRP A 74 -6.88 20.54 -6.61
C TRP A 74 -7.47 21.01 -7.94
N ARG A 75 -8.78 21.22 -7.99
CA ARG A 75 -9.45 21.80 -9.16
C ARG A 75 -10.54 22.75 -8.68
N LYS A 76 -10.44 24.03 -9.09
CA LYS A 76 -11.38 25.10 -8.72
C LYS A 76 -11.64 25.21 -7.20
N GLY A 77 -10.58 25.11 -6.38
CA GLY A 77 -10.69 25.20 -4.92
C GLY A 77 -11.25 23.94 -4.22
N ILE A 78 -11.57 22.89 -4.96
CA ILE A 78 -12.03 21.60 -4.42
C ILE A 78 -10.91 20.57 -4.58
N ARG A 79 -10.65 19.78 -3.53
CA ARG A 79 -9.70 18.67 -3.55
C ARG A 79 -10.41 17.38 -3.96
N TRP A 80 -10.00 16.82 -5.08
CA TRP A 80 -10.46 15.52 -5.59
C TRP A 80 -9.38 14.47 -5.38
N ASN A 81 -9.75 13.20 -5.18
CA ASN A 81 -8.81 12.11 -5.34
C ASN A 81 -8.97 11.56 -6.77
N VAL A 82 -7.85 11.44 -7.50
CA VAL A 82 -7.82 10.93 -8.86
C VAL A 82 -7.08 9.59 -8.86
N LYS A 83 -7.62 8.59 -9.54
CA LYS A 83 -6.97 7.29 -9.74
C LYS A 83 -5.59 7.50 -10.39
N GLY A 84 -4.53 7.09 -9.70
CA GLY A 84 -3.15 7.24 -10.17
C GLY A 84 -2.54 5.91 -10.57
N SER A 85 -1.24 5.75 -10.33
CA SER A 85 -0.46 4.59 -10.76
C SER A 85 -1.01 3.28 -10.19
N ALA A 86 -1.13 2.27 -11.05
CA ALA A 86 -1.32 0.89 -10.62
C ALA A 86 -0.05 0.38 -9.94
N VAL A 87 -0.21 -0.26 -8.79
CA VAL A 87 0.89 -0.80 -8.00
C VAL A 87 0.58 -2.18 -7.46
N THR A 88 1.63 -2.95 -7.22
CA THR A 88 1.59 -4.16 -6.41
C THR A 88 2.26 -3.89 -5.08
N ILE A 89 1.55 -4.13 -3.99
CA ILE A 89 2.07 -4.09 -2.63
C ILE A 89 2.39 -5.52 -2.20
N THR A 90 3.62 -5.76 -1.75
CA THR A 90 4.04 -7.01 -1.13
C THR A 90 4.32 -6.77 0.35
N LEU A 91 3.69 -7.57 1.21
CA LEU A 91 3.82 -7.55 2.66
C LEU A 91 4.63 -8.77 3.08
N HIS A 92 5.86 -8.53 3.49
CA HIS A 92 6.73 -9.57 4.01
C HIS A 92 6.76 -9.48 5.54
N ASN A 93 6.13 -10.45 6.21
CA ASN A 93 6.21 -10.58 7.65
C ASN A 93 7.50 -11.32 8.00
N THR A 94 8.49 -10.57 8.50
CA THR A 94 9.65 -11.20 9.15
C THR A 94 9.17 -11.65 10.53
N LEU A 95 8.84 -12.93 10.64
CA LEU A 95 8.74 -13.64 11.91
C LEU A 95 10.16 -13.76 12.46
N LEU A 96 10.60 -12.71 13.15
CA LEU A 96 11.70 -12.74 14.10
C LEU A 96 11.08 -12.50 15.47
#